data_AF-A0A0Q1FLG9-F1
#
_entry.id   AF-A0A0Q1FLG9-F1
#
_cell.length_a   1.000
_cell.length_b   1.000
_cell.length_c   1.000
_cell.angle_alpha   90.00
_cell.angle_beta   90.00
_cell.angle_gamma   90.00
#
_symmetry.space_group_name_H-M   'P 1'
#
loop_
_entity.id
_entity.type
_entity.pdbx_description
1 polymer ?
#
loop_
_entity_poly.entity_id
_entity_poly.type
_entity_poly.pdbx_seq_one_letter_code
_entity_poly.pdbx_strand_id
1 'polypeptide(L)'
;MGERNSNQGGERVAISYKMPPNIYEKVNKLVYEEKKFSTISDCITQALIYFIDNHNDVGQFKELFQEYLASEEGQDMMKKVMKDLLVDVLTSQQSLAKEESR
;
A
#
# COMPACT_ATOMS: atom_id res chain seq x y z
N MET A 1 32.07 -32.61 14.72
CA MET A 1 30.87 -32.10 15.39
C MET A 1 30.72 -30.65 14.97
N GLY A 2 29.70 -30.33 14.19
CA GLY A 2 29.47 -28.98 13.66
C GLY A 2 28.40 -28.28 14.48
N GLU A 3 28.81 -27.42 15.41
CA GLU A 3 27.90 -26.49 16.07
C GLU A 3 27.74 -25.27 15.15
N ARG A 4 26.66 -25.26 14.37
CA ARG A 4 26.17 -24.05 13.69
C ARG A 4 25.58 -23.15 14.76
N ASN A 5 26.39 -22.22 15.27
CA ASN A 5 25.92 -21.12 16.10
C ASN A 5 24.99 -20.22 15.28
N SER A 6 23.69 -20.43 15.41
CA SER A 6 22.62 -19.59 14.89
C SER A 6 22.44 -18.34 15.76
N ASN A 7 23.47 -17.49 15.84
CA ASN A 7 23.45 -16.25 16.64
C ASN A 7 23.85 -15.04 15.78
N GLN A 8 23.06 -14.76 14.74
CA GLN A 8 23.11 -13.48 14.01
C GLN A 8 21.70 -12.88 13.86
N GLY A 9 20.84 -13.02 14.87
CA GLY A 9 19.66 -12.18 15.04
C GLY A 9 20.04 -11.03 15.96
N GLY A 10 19.91 -9.78 15.50
CA GLY A 10 20.28 -8.58 16.26
C GLY A 10 19.74 -8.59 17.69
N GLU A 11 20.51 -8.00 18.61
CA GLU A 11 20.16 -7.92 20.04
C GLU A 11 18.81 -7.21 20.22
N ARG A 12 17.86 -7.88 20.90
CA ARG A 12 16.54 -7.31 21.18
C ARG A 12 16.67 -6.24 22.25
N VAL A 13 16.50 -4.97 21.87
CA VAL A 13 16.54 -3.83 22.80
C VAL A 13 15.15 -3.60 23.38
N ALA A 14 15.03 -3.66 24.71
CA ALA A 14 13.80 -3.30 25.41
C ALA A 14 13.71 -1.78 25.57
N ILE A 15 12.66 -1.17 25.01
CA ILE A 15 12.43 0.28 25.05
C ILE A 15 11.11 0.55 25.77
N SER A 16 11.14 1.44 26.76
CA SER A 16 9.93 1.96 27.40
C SER A 16 9.47 3.22 26.68
N TYR A 17 8.20 3.25 26.28
CA TYR A 17 7.57 4.40 25.62
C TYR A 17 6.14 4.58 26.13
N LYS A 18 5.62 5.80 26.04
CA LYS A 18 4.22 6.11 26.38
C LYS A 18 3.38 6.15 25.10
N MET A 19 2.27 5.43 25.09
CA MET A 19 1.35 5.39 23.96
C MET A 19 0.12 6.27 24.22
N PRO A 20 -0.28 7.14 23.28
CA PRO A 20 -1.54 7.87 23.37
C PRO A 20 -2.76 6.91 23.43
N PRO A 21 -3.85 7.27 24.15
CA PRO A 21 -4.99 6.37 24.37
C PRO A 21 -5.65 5.86 23.07
N ASN A 22 -5.79 6.73 22.08
CA ASN A 22 -6.36 6.41 20.77
C ASN A 22 -5.53 5.40 19.96
N ILE A 23 -4.22 5.34 20.16
CA ILE A 23 -3.34 4.35 19.52
C ILE A 23 -3.35 3.05 20.32
N TYR A 24 -3.38 3.15 21.64
CA TYR A 24 -3.45 2.00 22.54
C TYR A 24 -4.69 1.14 22.29
N GLU A 25 -5.86 1.75 22.13
CA GLU A 25 -7.09 1.05 21.78
C GLU A 25 -6.98 0.30 20.43
N LYS A 26 -6.40 0.95 19.42
CA LYS A 26 -6.21 0.33 18.09
C LYS A 26 -5.26 -0.86 18.14
N VAL A 27 -4.13 -0.72 18.84
CA VAL A 27 -3.15 -1.81 18.98
C VAL A 27 -3.74 -2.96 19.78
N ASN A 28 -4.46 -2.66 20.87
CA ASN A 28 -5.15 -3.69 21.66
C ASN A 28 -6.18 -4.44 20.83
N LYS A 29 -6.98 -3.75 20.00
CA LYS A 29 -7.92 -4.41 19.09
C LYS A 29 -7.20 -5.37 18.13
N LEU A 30 -6.10 -4.92 17.53
CA LEU A 30 -5.32 -5.74 16.59
C LEU A 30 -4.67 -6.98 17.23
N VAL A 31 -4.25 -6.88 18.49
CA VAL A 31 -3.58 -7.96 19.23
C VAL A 31 -4.58 -8.91 19.89
N TYR A 32 -5.57 -8.38 20.61
CA TYR A 32 -6.45 -9.17 21.47
C TYR A 32 -7.76 -9.56 20.79
N GLU A 33 -8.39 -8.67 20.01
CA GLU A 33 -9.66 -8.97 19.34
C GLU A 33 -9.42 -9.66 17.99
N GLU A 34 -8.60 -9.07 17.13
CA GLU A 34 -8.37 -9.55 15.77
C GLU A 34 -7.27 -10.61 15.69
N LYS A 35 -6.47 -10.78 16.77
CA LYS A 35 -5.33 -11.72 16.86
C LYS A 35 -4.39 -11.69 15.66
N LYS A 36 -4.24 -10.52 15.03
CA LYS A 36 -3.35 -10.32 13.89
C LYS A 36 -1.87 -10.30 14.31
N PHE A 37 -1.60 -9.94 15.55
CA PHE A 37 -0.26 -9.89 16.13
C PHE A 37 -0.21 -10.64 17.45
N SER A 38 0.93 -11.27 17.73
CA SER A 38 1.10 -12.09 18.95
C SER A 38 1.29 -11.25 20.21
N THR A 39 1.90 -10.07 20.08
CA THR A 39 2.15 -9.14 21.18
C THR A 39 2.03 -7.69 20.71
N ILE A 40 1.85 -6.77 21.65
CA ILE A 40 1.90 -5.32 21.38
C ILE A 40 3.26 -4.93 20.75
N SER A 41 4.37 -5.50 21.23
CA SER A 41 5.71 -5.25 20.68
C SER A 41 5.84 -5.71 19.24
N ASP A 42 5.22 -6.82 18.86
CA ASP A 42 5.21 -7.34 17.49
C ASP A 42 4.43 -6.40 16.56
N CYS A 43 3.23 -5.97 16.99
CA CYS A 43 2.43 -4.98 16.26
C CYS A 43 3.21 -3.67 16.01
N ILE A 44 3.99 -3.21 16.99
CA ILE A 44 4.75 -1.96 16.88
C ILE A 44 5.99 -2.14 16.02
N THR A 45 6.69 -3.26 16.17
CA THR A 45 7.85 -3.58 15.31
C THR A 45 7.42 -3.62 13.85
N GLN A 46 6.30 -4.30 13.55
CA GLN A 46 5.76 -4.36 12.19
C GLN A 46 5.31 -3.00 11.68
N ALA A 47 4.67 -2.18 12.52
CA ALA A 47 4.28 -0.82 12.14
C ALA A 47 5.49 0.08 11.84
N LEU A 48 6.58 -0.07 12.60
CA LEU A 48 7.83 0.68 12.39
C LEU A 48 8.56 0.22 11.14
N ILE A 49 8.64 -1.09 10.89
CA ILE A 49 9.20 -1.64 9.64
C ILE A 49 8.40 -1.11 8.46
N TYR A 50 7.07 -1.25 8.50
CA TYR A 50 6.19 -0.71 7.48
C TYR A 50 6.40 0.79 7.27
N PHE A 51 6.51 1.57 8.34
CA PHE A 51 6.78 3.00 8.23
C PHE A 51 8.12 3.26 7.56
N ILE A 52 9.21 2.63 8.00
CA ILE A 52 10.56 2.84 7.44
C ILE A 52 10.61 2.43 5.96
N ASP A 53 10.04 1.27 5.62
CA ASP A 53 10.04 0.75 4.26
C ASP A 53 9.19 1.63 3.33
N ASN A 54 7.99 2.03 3.77
CA ASN A 54 7.06 2.81 2.94
C ASN A 54 7.34 4.31 2.93
N HIS A 55 8.10 4.84 3.89
CA HIS A 55 8.51 6.26 3.87
C HIS A 55 9.45 6.55 2.69
N ASN A 56 10.15 5.53 2.18
CA ASN A 56 10.88 5.62 0.91
C ASN A 56 9.99 5.30 -0.30
N ASP A 57 9.03 4.39 -0.14
CA ASP A 57 8.31 3.78 -1.25
C ASP A 57 7.23 4.68 -1.87
N VAL A 58 6.51 5.50 -1.11
CA VAL A 58 5.47 6.38 -1.70
C VAL A 58 6.08 7.49 -2.56
N GLY A 59 7.25 8.02 -2.16
CA GLY A 59 8.00 9.00 -2.94
C GLY A 59 8.57 8.36 -4.20
N GLN A 60 9.25 7.22 -4.06
CA GLN A 60 9.81 6.48 -5.19
C GLN A 60 8.75 5.97 -6.16
N PHE A 61 7.62 5.45 -5.67
CA PHE A 61 6.51 5.03 -6.52
C PHE A 61 5.98 6.19 -7.35
N LYS A 62 5.82 7.39 -6.75
CA LYS A 62 5.34 8.56 -7.49
C LYS A 62 6.32 8.98 -8.58
N GLU A 63 7.61 8.95 -8.29
CA GLU A 63 8.67 9.27 -9.27
C GLU A 63 8.72 8.20 -10.38
N LEU A 64 8.79 6.93 -10.03
CA LEU A 64 8.78 5.79 -10.97
C LEU A 64 7.53 5.77 -11.83
N PHE A 65 6.36 6.09 -11.26
CA PHE A 65 5.11 6.18 -11.98
C PHE A 65 5.09 7.37 -12.95
N GLN A 66 5.64 8.52 -12.55
CA GLN A 66 5.80 9.67 -13.44
C GLN A 66 6.79 9.39 -14.59
N GLU A 67 7.92 8.74 -14.29
CA GLU A 67 8.90 8.30 -15.29
C GLU A 67 8.28 7.29 -16.26
N TYR A 68 7.53 6.31 -15.75
CA TYR A 68 6.81 5.36 -16.57
C TYR A 68 5.80 6.04 -17.50
N LEU A 69 4.96 6.96 -16.99
CA LEU A 69 4.02 7.71 -17.83
C LEU A 69 4.71 8.61 -18.87
N ALA A 70 5.93 9.08 -18.59
CA ALA A 70 6.72 9.86 -19.54
C ALA A 70 7.37 9.00 -20.63
N SER A 71 7.56 7.70 -20.39
CA SER A 71 8.11 6.74 -21.36
C SER A 71 7.15 6.48 -22.54
N GLU A 72 7.68 5.97 -23.66
CA GLU A 72 6.85 5.61 -24.82
C GLU A 72 5.77 4.58 -24.47
N GLU A 73 6.13 3.58 -23.67
CA GLU A 73 5.19 2.54 -23.22
C GLU A 73 4.05 3.11 -22.35
N GLY A 74 4.38 4.03 -21.43
CA GLY A 74 3.38 4.70 -20.60
C GLY A 74 2.49 5.65 -21.40
N GLN A 75 3.04 6.36 -22.39
CA GLN A 75 2.24 7.20 -23.28
C GLN A 75 1.28 6.37 -24.13
N ASP A 76 1.70 5.21 -24.62
CA ASP A 76 0.84 4.32 -25.40
C ASP A 76 -0.24 3.66 -24.55
N MET A 77 0.08 3.29 -23.31
CA MET A 77 -0.93 2.91 -22.32
C MET A 77 -1.95 4.04 -22.11
N MET A 78 -1.50 5.28 -21.91
CA MET A 78 -2.37 6.43 -21.67
C MET A 78 -3.30 6.71 -22.86
N LYS A 79 -2.77 6.64 -24.09
CA LYS A 79 -3.55 6.78 -25.32
C LYS A 79 -4.62 5.69 -25.43
N LYS A 80 -4.28 4.45 -25.09
CA LYS A 80 -5.22 3.33 -25.11
C LYS A 80 -6.36 3.55 -24.12
N VAL A 81 -6.03 3.91 -22.88
CA VAL A 81 -7.03 4.20 -21.83
C VAL A 81 -7.94 5.37 -22.24
N MET A 82 -7.38 6.46 -22.77
CA MET A 82 -8.19 7.58 -23.26
C MET A 82 -9.09 7.18 -24.41
N LYS A 83 -8.60 6.36 -25.34
CA LYS A 83 -9.39 5.88 -26.48
C LYS A 83 -10.55 5.00 -26.00
N ASP A 84 -10.29 4.08 -25.08
CA ASP A 84 -11.32 3.20 -24.52
C ASP A 84 -12.38 4.01 -23.76
N LEU A 85 -11.96 5.00 -22.95
CA LEU A 85 -12.88 5.95 -22.29
C LEU A 85 -13.72 6.78 -23.28
N LEU A 86 -13.11 7.27 -24.36
CA LEU A 86 -13.84 8.03 -25.39
C LEU A 86 -14.86 7.14 -26.10
N VAL A 87 -14.50 5.88 -26.38
CA VAL A 87 -15.43 4.91 -26.97
C VAL A 87 -16.60 4.68 -26.04
N ASP A 88 -16.36 4.46 -24.74
CA ASP A 88 -17.42 4.24 -23.74
C ASP A 88 -18.35 5.45 -23.58
N VAL A 89 -17.81 6.67 -23.61
CA VAL A 89 -18.63 7.89 -23.58
C VAL A 89 -19.46 8.03 -24.86
N LEU A 90 -18.88 7.74 -26.02
CA LEU A 90 -19.59 7.84 -27.30
C LEU A 90 -20.67 6.77 -27.45
N THR A 91 -20.43 5.53 -27.01
CA THR A 91 -21.46 4.48 -27.00
C THR A 91 -22.56 4.77 -25.99
N SER A 92 -22.22 5.31 -24.80
CA SER A 92 -23.20 5.75 -23.81
C SER A 92 -24.10 6.88 -24.35
N GLN A 93 -23.55 7.85 -25.07
CA GLN A 93 -24.35 8.89 -25.73
C GLN A 93 -25.18 8.36 -26.91
N GLN A 94 -24.66 7.41 -27.69
CA GLN A 94 -25.43 6.77 -28.76
C GLN A 94 -26.63 5.97 -28.24
N SER A 95 -26.53 5.32 -27.08
CA SER A 95 -27.68 4.64 -26.48
C SER A 95 -28.76 5.62 -26.04
N LEU A 96 -28.38 6.78 -25.47
CA LEU A 96 -29.32 7.81 -25.02
C LEU A 96 -30.06 8.47 -26.18
N ALA A 97 -29.37 8.83 -27.27
CA ALA A 97 -29.98 9.45 -28.44
C ALA A 97 -30.97 8.52 -29.19
N LYS A 98 -30.78 7.20 -29.07
CA LYS A 98 -31.66 6.18 -29.67
C LYS A 98 -32.96 5.97 -28.87
N GLU A 99 -32.96 6.33 -27.58
CA GLU A 99 -34.12 6.24 -26.70
C GLU A 99 -35.05 7.47 -26.84
N GLU A 100 -34.52 8.66 -27.12
CA GLU A 100 -35.32 9.87 -27.37
C GLU A 100 -35.98 9.92 -28.76
N SER A 101 -35.64 8.99 -29.66
CA SER A 101 -36.17 8.93 -31.05
C SER A 101 -37.30 7.91 -31.24
N ARG A 102 -37.90 7.40 -30.16
CA ARG A 102 -39.05 6.47 -30.17
C ARG A 102 -40.25 7.09 -29.46
#